data_AF-A0A4Q3WZD2-F1
#
_entry.id   AF-A0A4Q3WZD2-F1
#
_cell.length_a   1.000
_cell.length_b   1.000
_cell.length_c   1.000
_cell.angle_alpha   90.00
_cell.angle_beta   90.00
_cell.angle_gamma   90.00
#
_symmetry.space_group_name_H-M   'P 1'
#
loop_
_entity.id
_entity.type
_entity.pdbx_description
1 polymer ?
#
loop_
_entity_poly.entity_id
_entity_poly.type
_entity_poly.pdbx_seq_one_letter_code
_entity_poly.pdbx_strand_id
1 'polypeptide(L)' 'MVHKVVVSPLARQDILEAADYIQGNATLEQALQWKNGLITAVKTLTDMPLRCSIADESGEVGLEL' A
#
# COMPACT_ATOMS: atom_id res chain seq x y z
N MET A 1 -14.13 14.54 8.75
CA MET A 1 -13.25 13.79 9.68
C MET A 1 -12.00 13.43 8.92
N VAL A 2 -10.82 13.59 9.52
CA VAL A 2 -9.53 13.25 8.91
C VAL A 2 -8.97 12.06 9.67
N HIS A 3 -8.68 10.96 8.99
CA HIS A 3 -8.12 9.76 9.58
C HIS A 3 -6.60 9.78 9.49
N LYS A 4 -5.90 9.31 10.53
CA LYS A 4 -4.46 9.17 10.49
C LYS A 4 -4.08 7.84 9.85
N VAL A 5 -3.52 7.88 8.65
CA VAL A 5 -2.92 6.70 8.02
C VAL A 5 -1.54 6.45 8.64
N VAL A 6 -1.35 5.25 9.20
CA VAL A 6 -0.06 4.79 9.75
C VAL A 6 0.42 3.62 8.92
N VAL A 7 1.63 3.74 8.38
CA VAL A 7 2.29 2.65 7.64
C VAL A 7 3.31 2.01 8.57
N SER A 8 3.17 0.70 8.81
CA SER A 8 4.11 -0.05 9.65
C SER A 8 5.50 -0.13 9.00
N PRO A 9 6.58 -0.33 9.78
CA PRO A 9 7.91 -0.51 9.22
C PRO A 9 7.99 -1.68 8.22
N LEU A 10 7.29 -2.79 8.50
CA LEU A 10 7.22 -3.95 7.61
C LEU A 10 6.53 -3.60 6.29
N ALA A 11 5.34 -2.99 6.33
CA ALA A 11 4.64 -2.58 5.11
C ALA A 11 5.46 -1.58 4.28
N ARG A 12 6.26 -0.72 4.92
CA ARG A 12 7.20 0.16 4.21
C ARG A 12 8.30 -0.63 3.51
N GLN A 13 8.86 -1.63 4.17
CA GLN A 13 9.90 -2.50 3.60
C GLN A 13 9.35 -3.25 2.38
N ASP A 14 8.15 -3.81 2.48
CA ASP A 14 7.48 -4.52 1.39
C ASP A 14 7.33 -3.65 0.13
N ILE A 15 6.99 -2.35 0.31
CA ILE A 15 6.88 -1.39 -0.80
C ILE A 15 8.23 -1.18 -1.48
N LEU A 16 9.33 -1.13 -0.72
CA LEU A 16 10.67 -0.94 -1.28
C LEU A 16 11.12 -2.18 -2.04
N GLU A 17 10.96 -3.36 -1.45
CA GLU A 17 11.31 -4.64 -2.08
C GLU A 17 10.54 -4.87 -3.39
N ALA A 18 9.25 -4.55 -3.40
CA ALA A 18 8.44 -4.63 -4.61
C ALA A 18 8.90 -3.63 -5.69
N ALA A 19 9.28 -2.40 -5.30
CA ALA A 19 9.82 -1.42 -6.25
C ALA A 19 11.17 -1.88 -6.84
N ASP A 20 12.05 -2.46 -6.03
CA ASP A 20 13.33 -3.01 -6.47
C ASP A 20 13.12 -4.20 -7.42
N TYR A 21 12.17 -5.10 -7.11
CA TYR A 21 11.79 -6.19 -7.98
C TYR A 21 11.28 -5.69 -9.34
N ILE A 22 10.40 -4.68 -9.34
CA ILE A 22 9.88 -4.07 -10.56
C ILE A 22 11.03 -3.44 -11.35
N GLN A 23 11.95 -2.73 -10.71
CA GLN A 23 13.11 -2.14 -11.39
C GLN A 23 14.00 -3.20 -12.05
N GLY A 24 14.11 -4.41 -11.48
CA GLY A 24 14.82 -5.53 -12.10
C GLY A 24 14.15 -6.06 -13.37
N ASN A 25 12.86 -5.79 -13.58
CA ASN A 25 12.03 -6.33 -14.66
C ASN A 25 11.44 -5.25 -15.60
N ALA A 26 11.64 -3.97 -15.29
CA ALA A 26 11.00 -2.83 -15.93
C ALA A 26 11.94 -1.61 -15.92
N THR A 27 11.53 -0.49 -16.51
CA THR A 27 12.34 0.74 -16.44
C THR A 27 12.29 1.35 -15.04
N LEU A 28 13.31 2.13 -14.69
CA LEU A 28 13.32 2.92 -13.45
C LEU A 28 12.07 3.83 -13.35
N GLU A 29 11.64 4.42 -14.47
CA GLU A 29 10.44 5.25 -14.53
C GLU A 29 9.20 4.45 -14.14
N GLN A 30 9.04 3.23 -14.67
CA GLN A 30 7.91 2.35 -14.33
C GLN A 30 7.92 1.94 -12.86
N ALA A 31 9.09 1.60 -12.30
CA ALA A 31 9.23 1.27 -10.88
C ALA A 31 8.87 2.46 -9.98
N LEU A 32 9.32 3.68 -10.33
CA LEU A 32 8.98 4.90 -9.62
C LEU A 32 7.50 5.25 -9.74
N GLN A 33 6.92 5.10 -10.93
CA GLN A 33 5.50 5.34 -11.17
C GLN A 33 4.65 4.40 -10.32
N TRP A 34 4.98 3.11 -10.28
CA TRP A 34 4.31 2.12 -9.44
C TRP A 34 4.40 2.49 -7.95
N LYS A 35 5.61 2.76 -7.44
CA LYS A 35 5.85 3.11 -6.04
C LYS A 35 5.07 4.37 -5.62
N ASN A 36 5.14 5.41 -6.45
CA ASN A 36 4.44 6.67 -6.20
C ASN A 36 2.92 6.51 -6.29
N GLY A 37 2.43 5.67 -7.20
CA GLY A 37 1.02 5.30 -7.31
C GLY A 37 0.50 4.64 -6.04
N LEU A 38 1.24 3.66 -5.51
CA LEU A 38 0.88 2.98 -4.26
C LEU A 38 0.85 3.94 -3.07
N ILE A 39 1.89 4.77 -2.90
CA ILE A 39 1.92 5.79 -1.84
C ILE A 39 0.74 6.76 -1.97
N THR A 40 0.40 7.16 -3.19
CA THR A 40 -0.75 8.05 -3.45
C THR A 40 -2.06 7.37 -3.07
N ALA A 41 -2.26 6.11 -3.45
CA ALA A 41 -3.45 5.34 -3.08
C ALA A 41 -3.60 5.23 -1.56
N VAL A 42 -2.53 4.90 -0.83
CA VAL A 42 -2.52 4.83 0.64
C VAL A 42 -2.88 6.18 1.26
N LYS A 43 -2.35 7.29 0.73
CA LYS A 43 -2.68 8.64 1.24
C LYS A 43 -4.17 8.96 1.15
N THR A 44 -4.88 8.48 0.13
CA THR A 44 -6.34 8.74 -0.02
C THR A 44 -7.17 8.16 1.12
N LEU A 45 -6.67 7.16 1.86
CA LEU A 45 -7.35 6.59 3.01
C LEU A 45 -7.53 7.58 4.18
N THR A 46 -6.76 8.68 4.18
CA THR A 46 -6.91 9.80 5.11
C THR A 46 -8.34 10.38 5.06
N ASP A 47 -8.88 10.51 3.85
CA ASP A 47 -10.21 11.09 3.59
C ASP A 47 -11.25 10.02 3.24
N MET A 48 -10.80 8.84 2.79
CA MET A 48 -11.65 7.73 2.36
C MET A 48 -11.23 6.42 3.05
N PRO A 49 -11.37 6.31 4.38
CA PRO A 49 -10.90 5.13 5.14
C PRO A 49 -11.60 3.83 4.74
N LEU A 50 -12.84 3.92 4.23
CA LEU A 50 -13.66 2.79 3.78
C LEU A 50 -13.61 2.60 2.26
N ARG A 51 -12.60 3.15 1.58
CA ARG A 51 -12.44 3.03 0.12
C ARG A 51 -12.28 1.57 -0.32
N CYS A 52 -11.60 0.79 0.49
CA CYS A 52 -11.39 -0.64 0.26
C CYS A 52 -12.38 -1.41 1.14
N SER A 53 -13.01 -2.42 0.57
CA SER A 53 -13.71 -3.43 1.37
C SER A 53 -12.71 -4.16 2.25
N ILE A 54 -13.21 -4.70 3.36
CA ILE A 54 -12.48 -5.71 4.11
C ILE A 54 -12.19 -6.88 3.15
N ALA A 55 -10.95 -7.36 3.14
CA ALA A 55 -10.55 -8.49 2.29
C ALA A 55 -11.20 -9.77 2.82
N ASP A 56 -11.68 -10.65 1.94
CA ASP A 56 -12.34 -11.90 2.36
C ASP A 56 -11.40 -12.76 3.23
N GLU A 57 -10.10 -12.69 2.97
CA GLU A 57 -9.06 -13.41 3.71
C GLU A 57 -8.77 -12.80 5.10
N SER A 58 -9.28 -11.61 5.43
CA SER A 58 -9.01 -10.99 6.75
C SER A 58 -9.60 -11.79 7.92
N GLY A 59 -10.70 -12.50 7.67
CA GLY A 59 -11.31 -13.42 8.63
C GLY A 59 -10.41 -14.62 8.96
N GLU A 60 -9.57 -15.05 8.01
CA GLU A 60 -8.66 -16.19 8.19
C GLU A 60 -7.44 -15.83 9.04
N VAL A 61 -7.01 -14.56 9.00
CA VAL A 61 -5.88 -14.05 9.78
C VAL A 61 -6.28 -13.46 11.13
N GLY A 62 -7.58 -13.48 11.47
CA GLY A 62 -8.11 -12.90 12.72
C GLY A 62 -7.92 -11.38 12.80
N LEU A 63 -7.87 -10.70 11.65
CA LEU A 63 -7.64 -9.26 11.53
C LEU A 63 -8.92 -8.47 11.23
N GLU A 64 -10.09 -9.06 11.45
CA GLU A 64 -11.35 -8.30 11.45
C GLU A 64 -11.32 -7.30 12.62
N LEU A 65 -11.10 -6.02 12.30
CA LEU A 65 -11.30 -4.88 13.19
C LEU A 65 -12.38 -3.96 12.60
#